data_AF-A0A2A5QQ76-F1
#
_entry.id   AF-A0A2A5QQ76-F1
#
_cell.length_a   1.000
_cell.length_b   1.000
_cell.length_c   1.000
_cell.angle_alpha   90.00
_cell.angle_beta   90.00
_cell.angle_gamma   90.00
#
_symmetry.space_group_name_H-M   'P 1'
#
loop_
_entity.id
_entity.type
_entity.pdbx_description
1 polymer ?
#
loop_
_entity_poly.entity_id
_entity_poly.type
_entity_poly.pdbx_seq_one_letter_code
_entity_poly.pdbx_strand_id
1 'polypeptide(L)' 'MEPQTERRCHLLIGIALVLLTIGIGYDFVFGTKLADFLVIIAGLFTGWVAFLYCLGNASFWE' A
#
# COMPACT_ATOMS: atom_id res chain seq x y z
N MET A 1 -16.59 7.74 9.71
CA MET A 1 -15.84 7.98 8.46
C MET A 1 -16.84 8.24 7.34
N GLU A 2 -16.64 9.26 6.50
CA GLU A 2 -17.50 9.43 5.31
C GLU A 2 -17.33 8.23 4.35
N PRO A 3 -18.41 7.78 3.68
CA PRO A 3 -18.39 6.60 2.82
C PRO A 3 -17.42 6.73 1.64
N GLN A 4 -17.16 7.97 1.17
CA GLN A 4 -16.14 8.21 0.15
C GLN A 4 -14.71 7.98 0.66
N THR A 5 -14.45 8.33 1.92
CA THR A 5 -13.13 8.19 2.55
C THR A 5 -12.81 6.73 2.82
N GLU A 6 -13.79 5.97 3.31
CA GLU A 6 -13.64 4.52 3.51
C GLU A 6 -13.31 3.80 2.20
N ARG A 7 -14.02 4.15 1.11
CA ARG A 7 -13.75 3.58 -0.23
C ARG A 7 -12.35 3.92 -0.73
N ARG A 8 -11.88 5.16 -0.53
CA ARG A 8 -10.50 5.56 -0.89
C ARG A 8 -9.46 4.81 -0.06
N CYS A 9 -9.72 4.61 1.23
CA CYS A 9 -8.89 3.81 2.12
C CYS A 9 -8.68 2.39 1.64
N HIS A 10 -9.78 1.68 1.33
CA HIS A 10 -9.71 0.33 0.79
C HIS A 10 -8.96 0.28 -0.56
N LEU A 11 -9.15 1.30 -1.41
CA LEU A 11 -8.49 1.37 -2.71
C LEU A 11 -6.97 1.57 -2.57
N LEU A 12 -6.54 2.46 -1.68
CA LEU A 12 -5.13 2.70 -1.37
C LEU A 12 -4.45 1.47 -0.76
N ILE A 13 -5.13 0.81 0.20
CA ILE A 13 -4.64 -0.43 0.80
C ILE A 13 -4.53 -1.53 -0.26
N GLY A 14 -5.52 -1.68 -1.13
CA GLY A 14 -5.52 -2.65 -2.22
C GLY A 14 -4.36 -2.42 -3.19
N ILE A 15 -4.12 -1.17 -3.60
CA ILE A 15 -2.99 -0.81 -4.47
C ILE A 15 -1.65 -1.15 -3.81
N ALA A 16 -1.48 -0.82 -2.53
CA ALA A 16 -0.26 -1.13 -1.79
C ALA A 16 0.00 -2.65 -1.73
N LEU A 17 -1.05 -3.44 -1.47
CA LEU A 17 -0.95 -4.90 -1.42
C LEU A 17 -0.53 -5.48 -2.77
N VAL A 18 -1.14 -5.01 -3.87
CA VAL A 18 -0.80 -5.45 -5.22
C VAL A 18 0.65 -5.12 -5.58
N LEU A 19 1.11 -3.90 -5.30
CA LEU A 19 2.50 -3.49 -5.54
C LEU A 19 3.49 -4.36 -4.74
N LEU A 20 3.20 -4.63 -3.48
CA LEU A 20 4.00 -5.52 -2.64
C LEU A 20 4.01 -6.96 -3.17
N THR A 21 2.86 -7.52 -3.54
CA THR A 21 2.77 -8.88 -4.08
C THR A 21 3.56 -9.00 -5.39
N ILE A 22 3.43 -8.03 -6.30
CA ILE A 22 4.17 -8.04 -7.56
C ILE A 22 5.66 -7.90 -7.29
N GLY A 23 6.08 -6.91 -6.51
CA GLY A 23 7.51 -6.68 -6.23
C GLY A 23 8.19 -7.87 -5.56
N ILE A 24 7.56 -8.46 -4.53
CA ILE A 24 8.09 -9.65 -3.83
C ILE A 24 8.11 -10.86 -4.77
N GLY A 25 7.04 -11.08 -5.53
CA GLY A 25 6.96 -12.21 -6.45
C GLY A 25 8.00 -12.13 -7.57
N TYR A 26 8.24 -10.93 -8.10
CA TYR A 26 9.20 -10.71 -9.17
C TYR A 26 10.65 -10.87 -8.68
N ASP A 27 10.97 -10.33 -7.49
CA ASP A 27 12.27 -10.54 -6.84
C ASP A 27 12.52 -12.04 -6.60
N PHE A 28 11.52 -12.77 -6.10
CA PHE A 28 11.65 -14.21 -5.83
C PHE A 28 11.83 -15.05 -7.10
N VAL A 29 11.13 -14.74 -8.19
CA VAL A 29 11.15 -15.53 -9.43
C VAL A 29 12.35 -15.19 -10.32
N PHE A 30 12.66 -13.90 -10.46
CA PHE A 30 13.65 -13.42 -11.44
C PHE A 30 14.95 -12.92 -10.79
N GLY A 31 14.97 -12.67 -9.49
CA GLY A 31 16.17 -12.23 -8.76
C GLY A 31 16.70 -10.88 -9.23
N THR A 32 15.84 -9.97 -9.70
CA THR A 32 16.29 -8.68 -10.23
C THR A 32 16.51 -7.67 -9.10
N LYS A 33 17.75 -7.21 -8.94
CA LYS A 33 18.20 -6.61 -7.67
C LYS A 33 17.79 -5.16 -7.40
N LEU A 34 17.33 -4.39 -8.40
CA LEU A 34 17.13 -2.94 -8.24
C LEU A 34 15.72 -2.47 -8.56
N ALA A 35 15.16 -2.90 -9.70
CA ALA A 35 13.81 -2.50 -10.10
C ALA A 35 12.75 -3.10 -9.16
N ASP A 36 12.87 -4.38 -8.81
CA ASP A 36 11.94 -5.05 -7.89
C ASP A 36 12.03 -4.46 -6.47
N PHE A 37 13.23 -4.06 -6.05
CA PHE A 37 13.45 -3.40 -4.77
C PHE A 37 12.75 -2.04 -4.69
N LEU A 38 12.76 -1.27 -5.78
CA LEU A 38 12.03 0.01 -5.86
C LEU A 38 10.51 -0.20 -5.84
N VAL A 39 10.00 -1.26 -6.48
CA VAL A 39 8.57 -1.61 -6.45
C VAL A 39 8.13 -1.99 -5.04
N ILE A 40 8.95 -2.76 -4.31
CA ILE A 40 8.68 -3.11 -2.90
C ILE A 40 8.69 -1.86 -2.03
N ILE A 41 9.68 -0.97 -2.17
CA ILE A 41 9.74 0.30 -1.41
C ILE A 41 8.52 1.18 -1.73
N ALA A 42 8.14 1.29 -3.01
CA ALA A 42 6.97 2.06 -3.41
C ALA A 42 5.66 1.48 -2.86
N GLY A 43 5.50 0.15 -2.89
CA GLY A 43 4.35 -0.54 -2.29
C GLY A 43 4.27 -0.35 -0.78
N LEU A 44 5.41 -0.47 -0.09
CA LEU A 44 5.49 -0.27 1.36
C LEU A 44 5.18 1.18 1.73
N PHE A 45 5.79 2.15 1.05
CA PHE A 45 5.52 3.58 1.28
C PHE A 45 4.05 3.92 1.04
N THR A 46 3.47 3.42 -0.05
CA THR A 46 2.05 3.59 -0.35
C THR A 46 1.17 2.97 0.73
N GLY A 47 1.54 1.80 1.25
CA GLY A 47 0.87 1.15 2.37
C GLY A 47 0.88 1.96 3.66
N TRP A 48 2.02 2.55 4.02
CA TRP A 48 2.14 3.45 5.18
C TRP A 48 1.31 4.71 5.02
N VAL A 49 1.36 5.37 3.86
CA VAL A 49 0.55 6.56 3.57
C VAL A 49 -0.94 6.22 3.65
N ALA A 50 -1.36 5.09 3.06
CA ALA A 50 -2.73 4.60 3.14
C ALA A 50 -3.15 4.37 4.59
N PHE A 51 -2.32 3.68 5.37
CA PHE A 51 -2.60 3.37 6.77
C PHE A 51 -2.77 4.64 7.62
N LEU A 52 -1.85 5.60 7.50
CA LEU A 52 -1.92 6.87 8.23
C LEU A 52 -3.12 7.72 7.80
N TYR A 53 -3.42 7.76 6.50
CA TYR A 53 -4.62 8.44 5.98
C TYR A 53 -5.90 7.83 6.54
N CYS A 54 -5.98 6.49 6.59
CA CYS A 54 -7.13 5.80 7.15
C CYS A 54 -7.24 5.97 8.66
N LEU A 55 -6.13 5.90 9.37
CA LEU A 55 -6.11 6.08 10.82
C LEU A 55 -6.50 7.51 11.21
N GLY A 56 -6.02 8.51 10.48
CA GLY A 56 -6.32 9.93 10.73
C GLY A 56 -7.76 10.33 10.40
N ASN A 57 -8.40 9.67 9.43
CA ASN A 57 -9.81 9.90 9.11
C ASN A 57 -10.76 8.95 9.84
N ALA A 58 -10.25 7.94 10.55
CA ALA A 58 -11.08 7.02 11.31
C ALA A 58 -11.69 7.80 12.48
N SER A 59 -12.99 7.63 12.68
CA SER A 59 -13.75 8.23 13.80
C SER A 59 -13.40 7.63 15.17
N PHE A 60 -12.23 6.99 15.30
CA PHE A 60 -11.69 6.51 16.58
C PHE A 60 -11.11 7.66 17.42
N TRP A 61 -10.78 8.79 16.79
CA TRP A 61 -10.21 9.97 17.43
C TRP A 61 -11.25 10.98 17.96
N GLU A 62 -12.54 10.63 17.96
CA GLU A 62 -13.65 11.49 18.40
C GLU A 62 -14.45 10.85 19.54
#